data_AF-A0A356J0S2-F1
#
_entry.id   AF-A0A356J0S2-F1
#
_cell.length_a   1.000
_cell.length_b   1.000
_cell.length_c   1.000
_cell.angle_alpha   90.00
_cell.angle_beta   90.00
_cell.angle_gamma   90.00
#
_symmetry.space_group_name_H-M   'P 1'
#
loop_
_entity.id
_entity.type
_entity.pdbx_description
1 polymer ?
#
loop_
_entity_poly.entity_id
_entity_poly.type
_entity_poly.pdbx_seq_one_letter_code
_entity_poly.pdbx_strand_id
1 'polypeptide(L)'
;MFADLPQLVPQKICLSCQGCGRFKDARSVWRPKVAPGELEDNEHKNDLTWALGADGYLKTIKVQDQNRCAFLNLETNKCGVYSGRPLECRLYPFLLTRSPSEKNGRVTVSVHLSCLYVQQSRYSAEFEKYTDALKAYLSGEERARFLRNNPVLAGDYSEYRDEIEELFTLEPA
;
A
#
# COMPACT_ATOMS: atom_id res chain seq x y z
N MET A 1 12.25 -9.70 -1.33
CA MET A 1 10.95 -10.38 -1.49
C MET A 1 10.00 -9.72 -2.50
N PHE A 2 9.64 -8.44 -2.38
CA PHE A 2 8.56 -7.83 -3.21
C PHE A 2 9.02 -6.96 -4.39
N ALA A 3 10.29 -7.08 -4.78
CA ALA A 3 10.87 -6.25 -5.83
C ALA A 3 10.29 -6.55 -7.22
N ASP A 4 9.82 -7.79 -7.42
CA ASP A 4 9.26 -8.33 -8.66
C ASP A 4 7.75 -8.11 -8.80
N LEU A 5 7.07 -7.52 -7.80
CA LEU A 5 5.64 -7.22 -7.88
C LEU A 5 5.39 -6.23 -9.04
N PRO A 6 4.64 -6.65 -10.09
CA PRO A 6 4.35 -5.77 -11.22
C PRO A 6 3.59 -4.52 -10.76
N GLN A 7 3.81 -3.38 -11.43
CA GLN A 7 3.07 -2.16 -11.12
C GLN A 7 1.86 -2.05 -12.04
N LEU A 8 0.64 -2.12 -11.48
CA LEU A 8 -0.59 -1.91 -12.26
C LEU A 8 -0.70 -0.47 -12.77
N VAL A 9 -0.47 0.52 -11.89
CA VAL A 9 -0.69 1.92 -12.23
C VAL A 9 0.46 2.45 -13.07
N PRO A 10 0.20 2.94 -14.31
CA PRO A 10 1.21 3.58 -15.11
C PRO A 10 1.83 4.76 -14.38
N GLN A 11 3.17 4.83 -14.38
CA GLN A 11 3.89 5.88 -13.65
C GLN A 11 3.45 7.29 -14.05
N LYS A 12 3.11 7.51 -15.33
CA LYS A 12 2.58 8.79 -15.83
C LYS A 12 1.30 9.23 -15.10
N ILE A 13 0.41 8.30 -14.78
CA ILE A 13 -0.84 8.57 -14.05
C ILE A 13 -0.55 8.86 -12.57
N CYS A 14 0.33 8.07 -11.96
CA CYS A 14 0.72 8.26 -10.56
C CYS A 14 1.38 9.64 -10.35
N LEU A 15 2.28 10.04 -11.26
CA LEU A 15 2.97 11.33 -11.20
C LEU A 15 2.05 12.52 -11.54
N SER A 16 0.89 12.32 -12.17
CA SER A 16 -0.04 13.40 -12.48
C SER A 16 -1.17 13.58 -11.48
N CYS A 17 -1.63 12.53 -10.78
CA CYS A 17 -2.84 12.63 -9.95
C CYS A 17 -2.66 13.37 -8.62
N GLN A 18 -1.42 13.50 -8.13
CA GLN A 18 -1.07 14.14 -6.86
C GLN A 18 -1.79 13.60 -5.61
N GLY A 19 -2.42 12.41 -5.67
CA GLY A 19 -3.11 11.84 -4.51
C GLY A 19 -2.17 11.22 -3.47
N CYS A 20 -1.30 10.30 -3.90
CA CYS A 20 -0.46 9.51 -2.99
C CYS A 20 0.54 10.37 -2.22
N GLY A 21 0.80 10.00 -0.96
CA GLY A 21 1.81 10.65 -0.13
C GLY A 21 1.40 12.03 0.40
N ARG A 22 0.12 12.40 0.29
CA ARG A 22 -0.48 13.59 0.89
C ARG A 22 -1.60 13.15 1.82
N PHE A 23 -1.65 13.73 3.02
CA PHE A 23 -2.52 13.30 4.10
C PHE A 23 -3.10 14.52 4.81
N LYS A 24 -4.35 14.40 5.28
CA LYS A 24 -4.98 15.43 6.11
C LYS A 24 -4.33 15.46 7.51
N ASP A 25 -4.05 14.29 8.08
CA ASP A 25 -3.50 14.14 9.43
C ASP A 25 -2.11 13.48 9.44
N ALA A 26 -1.27 13.83 10.42
CA ALA A 26 0.07 13.27 10.59
C ALA A 26 0.07 11.78 11.01
N ARG A 27 -1.03 11.30 11.58
CA ARG A 27 -1.31 9.91 11.97
C ARG A 27 -2.38 9.27 11.09
N SER A 28 -2.55 9.77 9.87
CA SER A 28 -3.46 9.21 8.87
C SER A 28 -3.24 7.70 8.68
N VAL A 29 -4.34 6.92 8.70
CA VAL A 29 -4.32 5.48 8.44
C VAL A 29 -3.80 5.13 7.03
N TRP A 30 -3.88 6.10 6.11
CA TRP A 30 -3.39 6.00 4.73
C TRP A 30 -1.86 6.13 4.60
N ARG A 31 -1.15 6.39 5.71
CA ARG A 31 0.31 6.32 5.72
C ARG A 31 0.73 4.88 5.40
N PRO A 32 1.80 4.66 4.61
CA PRO A 32 2.30 3.32 4.38
C PRO A 32 2.87 2.72 5.67
N LYS A 33 2.46 1.51 6.01
CA LYS A 33 3.14 0.66 6.99
C LYS A 33 4.34 -0.03 6.39
N VAL A 34 5.30 -0.36 7.25
CA VAL A 34 6.44 -1.18 6.91
C VAL A 34 6.53 -2.32 7.91
N ALA A 35 6.55 -3.54 7.43
CA ALA A 35 6.63 -4.72 8.28
C ALA A 35 8.06 -4.98 8.78
N PRO A 36 8.22 -5.58 9.98
CA PRO A 36 9.47 -6.19 10.39
C PRO A 36 10.05 -7.13 9.32
N GLY A 37 11.36 -7.05 9.09
CA GLY A 37 12.07 -7.86 8.08
C GLY A 37 11.87 -7.41 6.62
N GLU A 38 10.93 -6.51 6.33
CA GLU A 38 10.64 -6.09 4.96
C GLU A 38 11.82 -5.38 4.28
N LEU A 39 12.62 -4.66 5.07
CA LEU A 39 13.69 -3.79 4.59
C LEU A 39 15.07 -4.45 4.56
N GLU A 40 15.20 -5.75 4.90
CA GLU A 40 16.50 -6.39 5.09
C GLU A 40 17.43 -6.24 3.89
N ASP A 41 16.90 -6.49 2.69
CA ASP A 41 17.58 -6.40 1.39
C ASP A 41 17.22 -5.15 0.58
N ASN A 42 16.66 -4.13 1.23
CA ASN A 42 16.19 -2.93 0.53
C ASN A 42 17.35 -1.94 0.30
N GLU A 43 17.56 -1.51 -0.93
CA GLU A 43 18.62 -0.54 -1.28
C GLU A 43 18.47 0.82 -0.56
N HIS A 44 17.23 1.19 -0.19
CA HIS A 44 16.89 2.41 0.54
C HIS A 44 16.70 2.15 2.05
N LYS A 45 17.22 1.04 2.59
CA LYS A 45 17.01 0.62 3.99
C LYS A 45 17.29 1.72 5.00
N ASN A 46 18.40 2.45 4.86
CA ASN A 46 18.78 3.49 5.82
C ASN A 46 17.75 4.64 5.83
N ASP A 47 17.34 5.10 4.65
CA ASP A 47 16.36 6.18 4.50
C ASP A 47 14.98 5.75 5.04
N LEU A 48 14.53 4.56 4.65
CA LEU A 48 13.27 3.97 5.13
C LEU A 48 13.27 3.76 6.64
N THR A 49 14.38 3.30 7.21
CA THR A 49 14.54 3.12 8.66
C THR A 49 14.49 4.47 9.39
N TRP A 50 15.15 5.50 8.87
CA TRP A 50 15.08 6.86 9.43
C TRP A 50 13.66 7.45 9.40
N ALA A 51 12.87 7.09 8.38
CA ALA A 51 11.49 7.55 8.23
C ALA A 51 10.47 6.69 8.98
N LEU A 52 10.84 5.50 9.46
CA LEU A 52 9.93 4.59 10.14
C LEU A 52 9.62 5.08 11.55
N GLY A 53 8.35 5.38 11.81
CA GLY A 53 7.87 5.70 13.14
C GLY A 53 7.82 4.47 14.04
N ALA A 54 7.82 4.68 15.35
CA ALA A 54 7.63 3.62 16.34
C ALA A 54 6.26 2.91 16.22
N ASP A 55 5.30 3.54 15.52
CA ASP A 55 3.99 3.00 15.17
C ASP A 55 4.04 2.02 13.98
N GLY A 56 5.21 1.81 13.35
CA GLY A 56 5.37 0.95 12.19
C GLY A 56 4.97 1.60 10.86
N TYR A 57 4.69 2.90 10.86
CA TYR A 57 4.29 3.66 9.68
C TYR A 57 5.38 4.65 9.25
N LEU A 58 5.50 4.89 7.95
CA LEU A 58 6.34 5.98 7.45
C LEU A 58 5.85 7.33 7.97
N LYS A 59 6.75 8.13 8.54
CA LYS A 59 6.43 9.43 9.12
C LYS A 59 6.04 10.46 8.06
N THR A 60 5.31 11.47 8.50
CA THR A 60 4.91 12.60 7.68
C THR A 60 5.66 13.88 8.06
N ILE A 61 5.74 14.81 7.12
CA ILE A 61 6.25 16.17 7.31
C ILE A 61 5.07 17.13 7.11
N LYS A 62 4.85 18.03 8.08
CA LYS A 62 3.81 19.06 7.97
C LYS A 62 4.20 20.08 6.91
N VAL A 63 3.28 20.39 6.02
CA VAL A 63 3.42 21.42 4.97
C VAL A 63 2.11 22.21 4.95
N GLN A 64 2.16 23.46 5.42
CA GLN A 64 0.96 24.29 5.61
C GLN A 64 -0.12 23.55 6.43
N ASP A 65 -1.33 23.40 5.89
CA ASP A 65 -2.47 22.73 6.52
C ASP A 65 -2.58 21.23 6.15
N GLN A 66 -1.54 20.67 5.55
CA GLN A 66 -1.48 19.27 5.15
C GLN A 66 -0.24 18.58 5.69
N ASN A 67 -0.22 17.26 5.55
CA ASN A 67 0.92 16.41 5.85
C ASN A 67 1.33 15.69 4.56
N ARG A 68 2.63 15.51 4.36
CA ARG A 68 3.15 14.69 3.26
C ARG A 68 4.01 13.54 3.77
N CYS A 69 4.10 12.46 3.02
CA CYS A 69 5.11 11.43 3.25
C CYS A 69 6.52 12.06 3.24
N ALA A 70 7.39 11.60 4.13
CA ALA A 70 8.77 12.09 4.23
C ALA A 70 9.52 12.03 2.89
N PHE A 71 9.20 11.06 2.03
CA PHE A 71 9.85 10.83 0.74
C PHE A 71 9.20 11.53 -0.45
N LEU A 72 8.04 12.17 -0.29
CA LEU A 72 7.39 12.87 -1.39
C LEU A 72 8.08 14.23 -1.64
N ASN A 73 8.69 14.40 -2.80
CA ASN A 73 9.14 15.70 -3.29
C ASN A 73 7.96 16.42 -3.96
N LEU A 74 7.53 17.56 -3.40
CA LEU A 74 6.35 18.29 -3.88
C LEU A 74 6.56 19.02 -5.20
N GLU A 75 7.80 19.43 -5.50
CA GLU A 75 8.13 20.14 -6.74
C GLU A 75 8.06 19.22 -7.96
N THR A 76 8.56 17.99 -7.80
CA THR A 76 8.63 16.99 -8.88
C THR A 76 7.50 15.96 -8.84
N ASN A 77 6.73 15.93 -7.75
CA ASN A 77 5.75 14.90 -7.41
C ASN A 77 6.33 13.46 -7.45
N LYS A 78 7.62 13.30 -7.17
CA LYS A 78 8.32 12.01 -7.16
C LYS A 78 8.62 11.53 -5.74
N CYS A 79 8.65 10.22 -5.56
CA CYS A 79 9.12 9.57 -4.34
C CYS A 79 10.64 9.42 -4.38
N GLY A 80 11.35 9.83 -3.32
CA GLY A 80 12.81 9.69 -3.21
C GLY A 80 13.28 8.24 -3.17
N VAL A 81 12.44 7.32 -2.71
CA VAL A 81 12.74 5.88 -2.55
C VAL A 81 11.95 5.03 -3.55
N TYR A 82 11.67 5.56 -4.75
CA TYR A 82 10.72 4.96 -5.71
C TYR A 82 11.02 3.48 -6.04
N SER A 83 12.31 3.16 -6.22
CA SER A 83 12.81 1.82 -6.58
C SER A 83 12.83 0.84 -5.39
N GLY A 84 12.96 1.35 -4.16
CA GLY A 84 12.89 0.59 -2.91
C GLY A 84 11.61 0.81 -2.11
N ARG A 85 10.50 1.17 -2.75
CA ARG A 85 9.23 1.39 -2.03
C ARG A 85 8.85 0.17 -1.17
N PRO A 86 8.31 0.39 0.04
CA PRO A 86 7.71 -0.67 0.84
C PRO A 86 6.55 -1.37 0.13
N LEU A 87 6.15 -2.54 0.63
CA LEU A 87 5.09 -3.39 0.11
C LEU A 87 3.78 -2.61 -0.07
N GLU A 88 3.29 -1.89 0.94
CA GLU A 88 2.05 -1.11 0.81
C GLU A 88 2.17 -0.04 -0.30
N CYS A 89 3.32 0.61 -0.42
CA CYS A 89 3.59 1.58 -1.49
C CYS A 89 3.64 0.94 -2.89
N ARG A 90 4.04 -0.34 -3.00
CA ARG A 90 4.05 -1.09 -4.26
C ARG A 90 2.68 -1.66 -4.60
N LEU A 91 1.90 -2.03 -3.58
CA LEU A 91 0.55 -2.54 -3.71
C LEU A 91 -0.43 -1.47 -4.14
N TYR A 92 -0.24 -0.21 -3.72
CA TYR A 92 -1.17 0.87 -4.05
C TYR A 92 -1.53 0.89 -5.56
N PRO A 93 -2.82 0.82 -5.93
CA PRO A 93 -4.01 1.19 -5.15
C PRO A 93 -4.67 0.04 -4.37
N PHE A 94 -4.04 -1.13 -4.32
CA PHE A 94 -4.50 -2.26 -3.50
C PHE A 94 -4.04 -2.09 -2.05
N LEU A 95 -4.89 -2.51 -1.13
CA LEU A 95 -4.73 -2.38 0.32
C LEU A 95 -4.89 -3.75 0.95
N LEU A 96 -4.04 -4.07 1.93
CA LEU A 96 -4.30 -5.18 2.83
C LEU A 96 -5.24 -4.68 3.93
N THR A 97 -6.41 -5.29 4.02
CA THR A 97 -7.45 -4.91 4.96
C THR A 97 -7.82 -6.13 5.82
N ARG A 98 -8.49 -5.88 6.96
CA ARG A 98 -9.05 -6.94 7.78
C ARG A 98 -10.54 -7.05 7.50
N SER A 99 -11.03 -8.27 7.31
CA SER A 99 -12.46 -8.50 7.21
C SER A 99 -13.15 -8.04 8.51
N PRO A 100 -14.13 -7.12 8.44
CA PRO A 100 -14.88 -6.66 9.61
C PRO A 100 -15.84 -7.73 10.17
N SER A 101 -16.17 -8.76 9.37
CA SER A 101 -17.23 -9.74 9.66
C SER A 101 -16.71 -11.04 10.29
N GLU A 102 -15.40 -11.26 10.35
CA GLU A 102 -14.83 -12.51 10.87
C GLU A 102 -14.06 -12.32 12.18
N LYS A 103 -14.44 -13.06 13.23
CA LYS A 103 -13.81 -13.06 14.57
C LYS A 103 -12.32 -13.42 14.56
N ASN A 104 -11.81 -14.02 13.48
CA ASN A 104 -10.40 -14.40 13.32
C ASN A 104 -9.66 -13.56 12.25
N GLY A 105 -10.26 -12.48 11.76
CA GLY A 105 -9.56 -11.41 11.02
C GLY A 105 -8.79 -11.89 9.79
N ARG A 106 -9.46 -12.56 8.84
CA ARG A 106 -8.85 -12.88 7.55
C ARG A 106 -8.35 -11.63 6.86
N VAL A 107 -7.16 -11.73 6.27
CA VAL A 107 -6.57 -10.65 5.47
C VAL A 107 -7.28 -10.64 4.12
N THR A 108 -7.90 -9.52 3.81
CA THR A 108 -8.52 -9.27 2.51
C THR A 108 -7.68 -8.28 1.72
N VAL A 109 -7.80 -8.34 0.40
CA VAL A 109 -7.24 -7.33 -0.50
C VAL A 109 -8.39 -6.49 -1.00
N SER A 110 -8.31 -5.19 -0.71
CA SER A 110 -9.26 -4.19 -1.19
C SER A 110 -8.57 -3.25 -2.18
N VAL A 111 -9.34 -2.49 -2.94
CA VAL A 111 -8.86 -1.41 -3.80
C VAL A 111 -9.38 -0.06 -3.32
N HIS A 112 -8.53 0.95 -3.37
CA HIS A 112 -8.89 2.33 -3.04
C HIS A 112 -9.59 3.04 -4.22
N LEU A 113 -10.87 3.37 -4.04
CA LEU A 113 -11.75 3.91 -5.09
C LEU A 113 -11.43 5.36 -5.47
N SER A 114 -10.71 6.10 -4.62
CA SER A 114 -10.26 7.46 -4.92
C SER A 114 -9.02 7.51 -5.82
N CYS A 115 -8.41 6.36 -6.16
CA CYS A 115 -7.30 6.33 -7.11
C CYS A 115 -7.77 6.64 -8.53
N LEU A 116 -7.15 7.64 -9.18
CA LEU A 116 -7.50 8.05 -10.55
C LEU A 116 -7.48 6.89 -11.56
N TYR A 117 -6.49 6.00 -11.47
CA TYR A 117 -6.44 4.82 -12.35
C TYR A 117 -7.60 3.87 -12.09
N VAL A 118 -7.95 3.63 -10.83
CA VAL A 118 -9.09 2.77 -10.45
C VAL A 118 -10.39 3.36 -10.99
N GLN A 119 -10.61 4.66 -10.82
CA GLN A 119 -11.79 5.35 -11.37
C GLN A 119 -11.94 5.19 -12.89
N GLN A 120 -10.82 5.06 -13.61
CA GLN A 120 -10.79 4.91 -15.07
C GLN A 120 -10.84 3.46 -15.55
N SER A 121 -10.42 2.50 -14.72
CA SER A 121 -10.07 1.15 -15.21
C SER A 121 -10.56 0.00 -14.34
N ARG A 122 -11.24 0.25 -13.20
CA ARG A 122 -11.69 -0.77 -12.24
C ARG A 122 -12.35 -1.98 -12.88
N TYR A 123 -13.24 -1.78 -13.86
CA TYR A 123 -14.00 -2.85 -14.52
C TYR A 123 -13.45 -3.25 -15.90
N SER A 124 -12.20 -2.90 -16.17
CA SER A 124 -11.52 -3.31 -17.40
C SER A 124 -10.98 -4.73 -17.27
N ALA A 125 -10.87 -5.43 -18.41
CA ALA A 125 -10.28 -6.77 -18.43
C ALA A 125 -8.80 -6.78 -17.96
N GLU A 126 -8.07 -5.68 -18.15
CA GLU A 126 -6.70 -5.54 -17.67
C GLU A 126 -6.63 -5.49 -16.14
N PHE A 127 -7.54 -4.76 -15.51
CA PHE A 127 -7.62 -4.67 -14.05
C PHE A 127 -7.98 -6.03 -13.42
N GLU A 128 -8.97 -6.72 -13.97
CA GLU A 128 -9.36 -8.05 -13.50
C GLU A 128 -8.21 -9.06 -13.65
N LYS A 129 -7.55 -9.09 -14.82
CA LYS A 129 -6.37 -9.92 -15.06
C LYS A 129 -5.25 -9.64 -14.07
N TYR A 130 -4.99 -8.37 -13.76
CA TYR A 130 -3.99 -8.01 -12.74
C TYR A 130 -4.42 -8.46 -11.35
N THR A 131 -5.70 -8.34 -11.01
CA THR A 131 -6.25 -8.76 -9.72
C THR A 131 -6.06 -10.27 -9.51
N ASP A 132 -6.30 -11.08 -10.54
CA ASP A 132 -6.01 -12.52 -10.53
C ASP A 132 -4.52 -12.81 -10.35
N ALA A 133 -3.66 -12.10 -11.09
CA ALA A 133 -2.21 -12.24 -10.97
C ALA A 133 -1.71 -11.83 -9.58
N LEU A 134 -2.27 -10.78 -8.99
CA LEU A 134 -1.95 -10.31 -7.65
C LEU A 134 -2.36 -11.33 -6.59
N LYS A 135 -3.55 -11.93 -6.72
CA LYS A 135 -4.00 -13.01 -5.84
C LYS A 135 -3.03 -14.18 -5.89
N ALA A 136 -2.68 -14.66 -7.07
CA ALA A 136 -1.70 -15.74 -7.24
C ALA A 136 -0.32 -15.38 -6.69
N TYR A 137 0.12 -14.13 -6.90
CA TYR A 137 1.36 -13.62 -6.35
C TYR A 137 1.36 -13.68 -4.81
N LEU A 138 0.41 -13.02 -4.15
CA LEU A 138 0.37 -12.95 -2.69
C LEU A 138 0.16 -14.32 -2.01
N SER A 139 -0.49 -15.27 -2.69
CA SER A 139 -0.68 -16.63 -2.21
C SER A 139 0.55 -17.54 -2.34
N GLY A 140 1.67 -17.07 -2.93
CA GLY A 140 2.92 -17.84 -2.97
C GLY A 140 3.50 -18.08 -1.57
N GLU A 141 4.06 -19.27 -1.32
CA GLU A 141 4.43 -19.76 0.03
C GLU A 141 5.23 -18.75 0.88
N GLU A 142 6.29 -18.18 0.33
CA GLU A 142 7.14 -17.20 1.03
C GLU A 142 6.37 -15.92 1.40
N ARG A 143 5.57 -15.41 0.46
CA ARG A 143 4.81 -14.16 0.61
C ARG A 143 3.61 -14.35 1.55
N ALA A 144 2.90 -15.47 1.44
CA ALA A 144 1.82 -15.84 2.35
C ALA A 144 2.35 -15.99 3.79
N ARG A 145 3.51 -16.66 3.97
CA ARG A 145 4.18 -16.76 5.27
C ARG A 145 4.57 -15.39 5.82
N PHE A 146 5.12 -14.50 4.98
CA PHE A 146 5.46 -13.14 5.39
C PHE A 146 4.24 -12.35 5.86
N LEU A 147 3.14 -12.38 5.11
CA LEU A 147 1.89 -11.69 5.49
C LEU A 147 1.29 -12.25 6.78
N ARG A 148 1.32 -13.58 6.97
CA ARG A 148 0.88 -14.23 8.21
C ARG A 148 1.71 -13.82 9.42
N ASN A 149 3.01 -13.68 9.24
CA ASN A 149 3.91 -13.24 10.31
C ASN A 149 3.82 -11.72 10.57
N ASN A 150 3.20 -10.97 9.66
CA ASN A 150 3.06 -9.51 9.73
C ASN A 150 1.59 -9.06 9.62
N PRO A 151 0.69 -9.52 10.52
CA PRO A 151 -0.75 -9.20 10.44
C PRO A 151 -1.04 -7.72 10.69
N VAL A 152 -0.05 -6.95 11.16
CA VAL A 152 -0.15 -5.50 11.31
C VAL A 152 -0.30 -4.78 9.97
N LEU A 153 0.16 -5.38 8.86
CA LEU A 153 -0.01 -4.83 7.51
C LEU A 153 -1.47 -4.76 7.08
N ALA A 154 -2.32 -5.67 7.57
CA ALA A 154 -3.75 -5.60 7.33
C ALA A 154 -4.35 -4.45 8.17
N GLY A 155 -4.65 -3.32 7.52
CA GLY A 155 -5.20 -2.12 8.14
C GLY A 155 -6.67 -2.22 8.49
N ASP A 156 -7.07 -1.44 9.48
CA ASP A 156 -8.49 -1.19 9.79
C ASP A 156 -8.94 0.05 9.02
N TYR A 157 -9.81 -0.18 8.04
CA TYR A 157 -10.43 0.84 7.21
C TYR A 157 -11.94 0.89 7.44
N SER A 158 -12.41 0.46 8.62
CA SER A 158 -13.83 0.40 8.95
C SER A 158 -14.56 1.75 8.85
N GLU A 159 -13.87 2.86 9.05
CA GLU A 159 -14.37 4.23 8.86
C GLU A 159 -14.35 4.69 7.39
N TYR A 160 -13.67 3.95 6.50
CA TYR A 160 -13.45 4.29 5.10
C TYR A 160 -14.05 3.25 4.14
N ARG A 161 -15.06 2.50 4.58
CA ARG A 161 -15.68 1.41 3.79
C ARG A 161 -16.23 1.88 2.45
N ASP A 162 -16.71 3.11 2.37
CA ASP A 162 -17.23 3.69 1.13
C ASP A 162 -16.11 4.15 0.18
N GLU A 163 -14.87 4.22 0.65
CA GLU A 163 -13.69 4.59 -0.14
C GLU A 163 -12.92 3.37 -0.66
N ILE A 164 -13.29 2.16 -0.24
CA ILE A 164 -12.61 0.92 -0.61
C ILE A 164 -13.60 -0.15 -1.10
N GLU A 165 -13.15 -0.99 -2.01
CA GLU A 165 -13.91 -2.16 -2.46
C GLU A 165 -13.09 -3.43 -2.18
N GLU A 166 -13.68 -4.41 -1.49
CA GLU A 166 -13.05 -5.71 -1.29
C GLU A 166 -13.04 -6.51 -2.60
N LEU A 167 -11.88 -7.09 -2.95
CA LEU A 167 -11.70 -7.87 -4.17
C LEU A 167 -11.63 -9.37 -3.89
N PHE A 168 -10.79 -9.77 -2.94
CA PHE A 168 -10.63 -11.18 -2.57
C PHE A 168 -10.06 -11.34 -1.17
N THR A 169 -10.29 -12.51 -0.59
CA THR A 169 -9.66 -12.96 0.65
C THR A 169 -8.38 -13.74 0.35
N LEU A 170 -7.33 -13.52 1.15
CA LEU A 170 -6.15 -14.38 1.15
C LEU A 170 -6.44 -15.61 2.00
N GLU A 171 -6.44 -16.78 1.38
CA GLU A 171 -6.64 -18.04 2.10
C GLU A 171 -5.44 -18.30 3.04
N PRO A 172 -5.68 -18.86 4.24
CA PRO A 172 -4.60 -19.37 5.07
C PRO A 172 -3.94 -20.55 4.35
N ALA A 173 -2.66 -20.40 4.01
CA ALA A 173 -1.80 -21.50 3.54
C ALA A 173 -1.48 -22.49 4.65
#